data_AF-A0A1M7K5D0-F1
#
_entry.id   AF-A0A1M7K5D0-F1
#
_cell.length_a   1.000
_cell.length_b   1.000
_cell.length_c   1.000
_cell.angle_alpha   90.00
_cell.angle_beta   90.00
_cell.angle_gamma   90.00
#
_symmetry.space_group_name_H-M   'P 1'
#
loop_
_entity.id
_entity.type
_entity.pdbx_description
1 polymer ?
#
loop_
_entity_poly.entity_id
_entity_poly.type
_entity_poly.pdbx_seq_one_letter_code
_entity_poly.pdbx_strand_id
1 'polypeptide(L)'
;MAASWTRGLAWLALWFAGLPAWGAGSEPSAHQWAEARAAAAEIATAFTRHCPVAGTGDQPAFEQCRRGLFGDAALRDSLDAIVLWGRQRDPALSLQASSLTQFAPDVLTGLYMPLFMFDGQHSVRYVASEGLFQLRFATAFRNRLAPGQFPYPFWHDAEKWSMYQGANEVLLWWEPMRGRVKVAQFTVHGTQPPITLVGKVPAPMGFSGQWMWTDAQGRTQPKATLFDGLYRTDNPYLGQLEGSYKRLALRLRQGECDSCHVPSNPDKSKRLVLLQTPAHAAGEIERLLKAVREDRMPRDETGIENPLDAVTKRALLEDGEAFASVLDAARRWEAQARLAGAAGTPALR
;
A
#
# COMPACT_ATOMS: atom_id res chain seq x y z
N MET A 1 6.55 79.57 -23.31
CA MET A 1 5.23 80.25 -23.25
C MET A 1 4.18 79.16 -23.47
N ALA A 2 3.52 78.71 -22.40
CA ALA A 2 2.06 78.77 -22.20
C ALA A 2 1.25 78.12 -23.35
N ALA A 3 0.33 77.17 -23.18
CA ALA A 3 -0.57 76.94 -22.06
C ALA A 3 -1.13 75.49 -22.04
N SER A 4 -1.54 75.11 -20.84
CA SER A 4 -2.32 73.92 -20.45
C SER A 4 -3.72 73.89 -21.05
N TRP A 5 -4.22 72.72 -21.45
CA TRP A 5 -5.63 72.32 -21.27
C TRP A 5 -5.71 70.85 -20.84
N THR A 6 -6.31 70.66 -19.68
CA THR A 6 -6.68 69.42 -19.00
C THR A 6 -7.98 68.84 -19.58
N ARG A 7 -8.09 67.50 -19.59
CA ARG A 7 -9.28 66.61 -19.50
C ARG A 7 -8.79 65.24 -19.98
N GLY A 8 -8.50 64.27 -19.13
CA GLY A 8 -9.43 63.66 -18.19
C GLY A 8 -9.96 62.36 -18.80
N LEU A 9 -9.16 61.29 -18.76
CA LEU A 9 -9.58 59.92 -19.07
C LEU A 9 -8.99 58.99 -17.99
N ALA A 10 -9.56 59.08 -16.80
CA ALA A 10 -9.42 58.11 -15.74
C ALA A 10 -10.56 57.09 -15.88
N TRP A 11 -10.40 56.04 -16.68
CA TRP A 11 -11.25 54.84 -16.65
C TRP A 11 -10.50 53.67 -17.31
N LEU A 12 -9.66 52.99 -16.53
CA LEU A 12 -9.16 51.62 -16.81
C LEU A 12 -8.69 50.99 -15.49
N ALA A 13 -9.57 51.00 -14.49
CA ALA A 13 -9.49 50.13 -13.34
C ALA A 13 -10.84 49.42 -13.25
N LEU A 14 -10.88 48.10 -13.50
CA LEU A 14 -11.91 47.13 -13.04
C LEU A 14 -12.01 45.91 -13.99
N TRP A 15 -10.98 45.08 -14.19
CA TRP A 15 -11.17 43.73 -14.78
C TRP A 15 -10.22 42.66 -14.21
N PHE A 16 -9.93 42.71 -12.89
CA PHE A 16 -9.28 41.59 -12.18
C PHE A 16 -9.88 41.39 -10.77
N ALA A 17 -11.20 41.41 -10.65
CA ALA A 17 -11.89 40.91 -9.47
C ALA A 17 -12.88 39.84 -9.94
N GLY A 18 -12.60 38.57 -9.64
CA GLY A 18 -13.55 37.48 -9.85
C GLY A 18 -13.05 36.25 -10.61
N LEU A 19 -11.74 35.94 -10.59
CA LEU A 19 -11.36 34.54 -10.80
C LEU A 19 -11.66 33.80 -9.48
N PRO A 20 -12.61 32.85 -9.44
CA PRO A 20 -12.80 32.03 -8.25
C PRO A 20 -11.49 31.30 -7.98
N ALA A 21 -11.01 31.42 -6.73
CA ALA A 21 -9.95 30.55 -6.23
C ALA A 21 -10.31 29.12 -6.62
N TRP A 22 -9.42 28.46 -7.36
CA TRP A 22 -9.60 27.06 -7.73
C TRP A 22 -9.85 26.27 -6.46
N GLY A 23 -11.03 25.65 -6.42
CA GLY A 23 -11.80 25.50 -5.19
C GLY A 23 -11.14 24.62 -4.14
N ALA A 24 -11.26 25.05 -2.89
CA ALA A 24 -11.48 24.11 -1.80
C ALA A 24 -12.58 23.13 -2.25
N GLY A 25 -12.34 21.82 -2.13
CA GLY A 25 -13.36 20.83 -2.48
C GLY A 25 -14.67 21.20 -1.80
N SER A 26 -15.78 21.18 -2.54
CA SER A 26 -17.11 21.46 -1.99
C SER A 26 -17.33 20.65 -0.72
N GLU A 27 -17.97 21.25 0.29
CA GLU A 27 -18.29 20.50 1.52
C GLU A 27 -19.06 19.22 1.17
N PRO A 28 -18.75 18.09 1.82
CA PRO A 28 -19.47 16.86 1.57
C PRO A 28 -20.93 16.98 1.99
N SER A 29 -21.82 16.35 1.23
CA SER A 29 -23.23 16.24 1.59
C SER A 29 -23.40 15.42 2.89
N ALA A 30 -24.54 15.59 3.55
CA ALA A 30 -24.90 14.77 4.72
C ALA A 30 -24.89 13.26 4.41
N HIS A 31 -25.27 12.88 3.18
CA HIS A 31 -25.20 11.50 2.69
C HIS A 31 -23.76 10.98 2.65
N GLN A 32 -22.84 11.75 2.07
CA GLN A 32 -21.43 11.37 1.98
C GLN A 32 -20.77 11.23 3.36
N TRP A 33 -21.15 12.09 4.31
CA TRP A 33 -20.74 11.93 5.71
C TRP A 33 -21.26 10.64 6.35
N ALA A 34 -22.52 10.29 6.08
CA ALA A 34 -23.11 9.05 6.59
C ALA A 34 -22.41 7.81 5.99
N GLU A 35 -22.15 7.81 4.69
CA GLU A 35 -21.41 6.74 4.01
C GLU A 35 -19.98 6.59 4.54
N ALA A 36 -19.24 7.69 4.70
CA ALA A 36 -17.88 7.65 5.22
C ALA A 36 -17.84 7.09 6.66
N ARG A 37 -18.83 7.44 7.51
CA ARG A 37 -18.96 6.90 8.86
C ARG A 37 -19.33 5.42 8.87
N ALA A 38 -20.24 5.00 8.00
CA ALA A 38 -20.61 3.60 7.85
C ALA A 38 -19.40 2.76 7.39
N ALA A 39 -18.67 3.22 6.37
CA ALA A 39 -17.46 2.57 5.89
C ALA A 39 -16.39 2.48 6.99
N ALA A 40 -16.19 3.54 7.78
CA ALA A 40 -15.25 3.51 8.90
C ALA A 40 -15.67 2.48 9.97
N ALA A 41 -16.95 2.41 10.32
CA ALA A 41 -17.44 1.44 11.31
C ALA A 41 -17.31 -0.01 10.83
N GLU A 42 -17.60 -0.27 9.55
CA GLU A 42 -17.44 -1.60 8.95
C GLU A 42 -15.96 -2.04 8.93
N ILE A 43 -15.07 -1.15 8.48
CA ILE A 43 -13.63 -1.40 8.47
C ILE A 43 -13.09 -1.60 9.90
N ALA A 44 -13.51 -0.77 10.87
CA ALA A 44 -13.12 -0.92 12.27
C ALA A 44 -13.56 -2.29 12.83
N THR A 45 -14.76 -2.76 12.46
CA THR A 45 -15.26 -4.08 12.85
C THR A 45 -14.44 -5.20 12.22
N ALA A 46 -14.05 -5.08 10.96
CA ALA A 46 -13.17 -6.05 10.31
C ALA A 46 -11.77 -6.08 10.98
N PHE A 47 -11.22 -4.91 11.29
CA PHE A 47 -9.93 -4.80 11.97
C PHE A 47 -9.94 -5.42 13.37
N THR A 48 -10.95 -5.14 14.20
CA THR A 48 -11.02 -5.73 15.55
C THR A 48 -11.24 -7.23 15.53
N ARG A 49 -12.08 -7.72 14.61
CA ARG A 49 -12.36 -9.14 14.43
C ARG A 49 -11.11 -9.94 14.09
N HIS A 50 -10.28 -9.42 13.18
CA HIS A 50 -9.13 -10.16 12.65
C HIS A 50 -7.82 -9.83 13.34
N CYS A 51 -7.64 -8.58 13.76
CA CYS A 51 -6.38 -8.01 14.23
C CYS A 51 -6.49 -7.43 15.64
N PRO A 52 -7.01 -8.21 16.62
CA PRO A 52 -7.19 -7.71 17.96
C PRO A 52 -5.86 -7.37 18.63
N VAL A 53 -5.95 -6.56 19.70
CA VAL A 53 -4.84 -6.26 20.59
C VAL A 53 -4.30 -7.55 21.20
N ALA A 54 -3.00 -7.78 21.04
CA ALA A 54 -2.27 -8.93 21.58
C ALA A 54 -0.83 -8.52 21.91
N GLY A 55 0.02 -9.48 22.28
CA GLY A 55 1.45 -9.21 22.43
C GLY A 55 2.07 -8.71 21.11
N THR A 56 3.01 -7.77 21.18
CA THR A 56 3.64 -7.17 19.98
C THR A 56 4.52 -8.14 19.17
N GLY A 57 4.74 -9.34 19.68
CA GLY A 57 5.40 -10.46 18.99
C GLY A 57 4.55 -11.73 18.96
N ASP A 58 3.25 -11.62 19.24
CA ASP A 58 2.31 -12.76 19.23
C ASP A 58 2.11 -13.26 17.79
N GLN A 59 2.81 -14.36 17.46
CA GLN A 59 2.79 -14.95 16.13
C GLN A 59 1.42 -15.54 15.77
N PRO A 60 0.73 -16.32 16.64
CA PRO A 60 -0.64 -16.77 16.36
C PRO A 60 -1.60 -15.63 16.03
N ALA A 61 -1.60 -14.54 16.81
CA ALA A 61 -2.47 -13.39 16.58
C ALA A 61 -2.14 -12.67 15.26
N PHE A 62 -0.85 -12.51 14.94
CA PHE A 62 -0.41 -11.97 13.65
C PHE A 62 -0.89 -12.83 12.47
N GLU A 63 -0.73 -14.15 12.56
CA GLU A 63 -1.12 -15.08 11.49
C GLU A 63 -2.64 -15.17 11.31
N GLN A 64 -3.41 -15.07 12.40
CA GLN A 64 -4.86 -14.95 12.34
C GLN A 64 -5.27 -13.67 11.62
N CYS A 65 -4.70 -12.53 12.01
CA CYS A 65 -4.93 -11.25 11.38
C CYS A 65 -4.58 -11.24 9.90
N ARG A 66 -3.43 -11.82 9.54
CA ARG A 66 -2.99 -11.94 8.15
C ARG A 66 -3.96 -12.74 7.30
N ARG A 67 -4.34 -13.95 7.74
CA ARG A 67 -5.32 -14.77 7.01
C ARG A 67 -6.70 -14.12 6.96
N GLY A 68 -7.11 -13.50 8.07
CA GLY A 68 -8.36 -12.77 8.18
C GLY A 68 -8.44 -11.65 7.14
N LEU A 69 -7.53 -10.69 7.18
CA LEU A 69 -7.53 -9.54 6.27
C LEU A 69 -7.24 -9.89 4.81
N PHE A 70 -6.47 -10.94 4.55
CA PHE A 70 -6.24 -11.41 3.18
C PHE A 70 -7.50 -12.08 2.59
N GLY A 71 -8.25 -12.82 3.42
CA GLY A 71 -9.47 -13.52 3.01
C GLY A 71 -10.75 -12.68 3.10
N ASP A 72 -10.74 -11.61 3.88
CA ASP A 72 -11.90 -10.74 4.14
C ASP A 72 -12.18 -9.80 2.97
N ALA A 73 -13.37 -9.97 2.39
CA ALA A 73 -13.83 -9.17 1.28
C ALA A 73 -14.14 -7.71 1.68
N ALA A 74 -14.58 -7.42 2.91
CA ALA A 74 -15.05 -6.08 3.29
C ALA A 74 -13.94 -5.01 3.21
N LEU A 75 -12.77 -5.26 3.82
CA LEU A 75 -11.66 -4.31 3.70
C LEU A 75 -11.15 -4.26 2.27
N ARG A 76 -10.90 -5.41 1.63
CA ARG A 76 -10.35 -5.47 0.27
C ARG A 76 -11.27 -4.78 -0.75
N ASP A 77 -12.57 -4.98 -0.66
CA ASP A 77 -13.55 -4.46 -1.60
C ASP A 77 -13.78 -2.94 -1.39
N SER A 78 -13.45 -2.42 -0.20
CA SER A 78 -13.40 -0.98 0.10
C SER A 78 -12.18 -0.26 -0.51
N LEU A 79 -11.17 -1.01 -0.98
CA LEU A 79 -9.96 -0.46 -1.59
C LEU A 79 -10.16 -0.22 -3.09
N ASP A 80 -9.43 0.76 -3.62
CA ASP A 80 -9.28 0.94 -5.07
C ASP A 80 -8.32 -0.12 -5.65
N ALA A 81 -8.33 -0.31 -6.97
CA ALA A 81 -7.48 -1.29 -7.65
C ALA A 81 -5.97 -1.03 -7.43
N ILE A 82 -5.63 0.23 -7.15
CA ILE A 82 -4.29 0.67 -6.72
C ILE A 82 -4.48 1.50 -5.46
N VAL A 83 -3.81 1.08 -4.39
CA VAL A 83 -3.76 1.85 -3.14
C VAL A 83 -2.35 2.35 -2.90
N LEU A 84 -2.24 3.63 -2.59
CA LEU A 84 -0.96 4.22 -2.17
C LEU A 84 -0.73 3.95 -0.69
N TRP A 85 0.45 3.46 -0.31
CA TRP A 85 0.83 3.15 1.06
C TRP A 85 2.08 3.92 1.49
N GLY A 86 2.09 4.40 2.74
CA GLY A 86 3.31 4.93 3.33
C GLY A 86 3.13 5.58 4.69
N ARG A 87 4.18 6.22 5.18
CA ARG A 87 4.12 7.01 6.42
C ARG A 87 3.60 8.41 6.13
N GLN A 88 2.74 8.94 7.00
CA GLN A 88 2.48 10.37 7.07
C GLN A 88 3.63 11.02 7.86
N ARG A 89 4.75 11.30 7.19
CA ARG A 89 5.94 11.89 7.83
C ARG A 89 5.64 13.26 8.46
N ASP A 90 4.86 14.06 7.74
CA ASP A 90 4.43 15.39 8.12
C ASP A 90 2.92 15.53 7.82
N PRO A 91 2.07 15.84 8.82
CA PRO A 91 0.64 16.06 8.62
C PRO A 91 0.28 17.23 7.70
N ALA A 92 1.21 18.18 7.48
CA ALA A 92 1.03 19.33 6.60
C ALA A 92 1.33 19.02 5.12
N LEU A 93 2.02 17.91 4.82
CA LEU A 93 2.29 17.51 3.44
C LEU A 93 1.02 16.96 2.78
N SER A 94 0.77 17.43 1.56
CA SER A 94 -0.31 16.89 0.74
C SER A 94 -0.03 15.45 0.29
N LEU A 95 -1.07 14.71 -0.05
CA LEU A 95 -0.93 13.37 -0.62
C LEU A 95 -0.15 13.39 -1.95
N GLN A 96 -0.33 14.44 -2.75
CA GLN A 96 0.41 14.63 -3.99
C GLN A 96 1.91 14.84 -3.76
N ALA A 97 2.28 15.57 -2.69
CA ALA A 97 3.67 15.83 -2.33
C ALA A 97 4.34 14.66 -1.59
N SER A 98 3.55 13.78 -0.98
CA SER A 98 4.05 12.61 -0.25
C SER A 98 4.65 11.56 -1.19
N SER A 99 5.79 10.96 -0.83
CA SER A 99 6.32 9.78 -1.52
C SER A 99 5.68 8.51 -0.95
N LEU A 100 4.91 7.81 -1.77
CA LEU A 100 4.11 6.65 -1.39
C LEU A 100 4.42 5.47 -2.31
N THR A 101 4.21 4.27 -1.80
CA THR A 101 4.37 3.02 -2.56
C THR A 101 3.01 2.58 -3.10
N GLN A 102 2.94 2.17 -4.35
CA GLN A 102 1.75 1.62 -4.97
C GLN A 102 1.64 0.14 -4.62
N PHE A 103 0.46 -0.28 -4.18
CA PHE A 103 0.13 -1.68 -3.91
C PHE A 103 -1.20 -2.06 -4.54
N ALA A 104 -1.31 -3.33 -4.94
CA ALA A 104 -2.60 -3.98 -5.04
C ALA A 104 -3.26 -4.15 -3.66
N PRO A 105 -4.60 -4.21 -3.57
CA PRO A 105 -5.33 -4.47 -2.34
C PRO A 105 -4.76 -5.65 -1.52
N ASP A 106 -4.54 -6.79 -2.16
CA ASP A 106 -4.02 -8.01 -1.53
C ASP A 106 -2.66 -7.81 -0.83
N VAL A 107 -1.80 -6.97 -1.41
CA VAL A 107 -0.48 -6.65 -0.84
C VAL A 107 -0.66 -5.82 0.43
N LEU A 108 -1.51 -4.78 0.38
CA LEU A 108 -1.77 -3.95 1.55
C LEU A 108 -2.40 -4.75 2.70
N THR A 109 -3.48 -5.49 2.42
CA THR A 109 -4.26 -6.21 3.43
C THR A 109 -3.55 -7.48 3.93
N GLY A 110 -2.79 -8.15 3.08
CA GLY A 110 -2.08 -9.38 3.42
C GLY A 110 -0.70 -9.16 4.05
N LEU A 111 -0.02 -8.04 3.75
CA LEU A 111 1.39 -7.85 4.17
C LEU A 111 1.61 -6.71 5.15
N TYR A 112 0.87 -5.61 5.03
CA TYR A 112 1.16 -4.39 5.78
C TYR A 112 0.17 -4.15 6.90
N MET A 113 -1.13 -4.24 6.62
CA MET A 113 -2.17 -4.09 7.65
C MET A 113 -2.00 -5.09 8.81
N PRO A 114 -1.58 -6.35 8.60
CA PRO A 114 -1.46 -7.30 9.70
C PRO A 114 -0.36 -6.99 10.73
N LEU A 115 0.56 -6.09 10.37
CA LEU A 115 1.61 -5.61 11.28
C LEU A 115 1.06 -4.66 12.35
N PHE A 116 -0.20 -4.25 12.21
CA PHE A 116 -0.90 -3.35 13.12
C PHE A 116 -1.96 -4.11 13.92
N MET A 117 -2.26 -3.61 15.11
CA MET A 117 -3.33 -4.06 15.99
C MET A 117 -4.40 -2.98 16.07
N PHE A 118 -5.64 -3.37 16.34
CA PHE A 118 -6.76 -2.44 16.42
C PHE A 118 -7.71 -2.81 17.55
N ASP A 119 -8.23 -1.80 18.25
CA ASP A 119 -9.23 -1.94 19.32
C ASP A 119 -10.63 -1.45 18.90
N GLY A 120 -10.75 -0.93 17.67
CA GLY A 120 -12.00 -0.46 17.08
C GLY A 120 -12.26 1.02 17.27
N GLN A 121 -11.42 1.73 18.03
CA GLN A 121 -11.51 3.18 18.11
C GLN A 121 -11.20 3.81 16.76
N HIS A 122 -12.14 4.61 16.27
CA HIS A 122 -12.01 5.27 14.98
C HIS A 122 -12.68 6.64 14.96
N SER A 123 -12.25 7.47 14.02
CA SER A 123 -12.87 8.76 13.74
C SER A 123 -12.88 9.05 12.25
N VAL A 124 -13.75 9.95 11.82
CA VAL A 124 -13.86 10.37 10.42
C VAL A 124 -13.74 11.88 10.38
N ARG A 125 -12.87 12.39 9.51
CA ARG A 125 -12.79 13.82 9.18
C ARG A 125 -12.75 14.03 7.68
N TYR A 126 -13.23 15.17 7.22
CA TYR A 126 -13.05 15.59 5.84
C TYR A 126 -11.86 16.53 5.72
N VAL A 127 -11.04 16.33 4.70
CA VAL A 127 -9.85 17.14 4.42
C VAL A 127 -10.09 17.88 3.11
N ALA A 128 -10.59 19.11 3.20
CA ALA A 128 -11.04 19.89 2.03
C ALA A 128 -9.93 20.17 1.01
N SER A 129 -8.68 20.31 1.46
CA SER A 129 -7.52 20.48 0.56
C SER A 129 -7.20 19.23 -0.27
N GLU A 130 -7.64 18.06 0.18
CA GLU A 130 -7.46 16.79 -0.55
C GLU A 130 -8.76 16.35 -1.26
N GLY A 131 -9.91 16.93 -0.89
CA GLY A 131 -11.22 16.50 -1.38
C GLY A 131 -11.61 15.09 -0.92
N LEU A 132 -11.08 14.62 0.22
CA LEU A 132 -11.20 13.26 0.70
C LEU A 132 -11.63 13.20 2.15
N PHE A 133 -12.34 12.13 2.50
CA PHE A 133 -12.48 11.73 3.88
C PHE A 133 -11.21 11.02 4.34
N GLN A 134 -10.81 11.27 5.57
CA GLN A 134 -9.79 10.51 6.26
C GLN A 134 -10.44 9.73 7.39
N LEU A 135 -10.54 8.42 7.20
CA LEU A 135 -10.97 7.46 8.20
C LEU A 135 -9.74 7.10 9.04
N ARG A 136 -9.80 7.31 10.36
CA ARG A 136 -8.64 7.19 11.26
C ARG A 136 -8.93 6.08 12.25
N PHE A 137 -7.98 5.17 12.42
CA PHE A 137 -8.11 3.99 13.28
C PHE A 137 -6.97 3.98 14.28
N ALA A 138 -7.28 3.95 15.57
CA ALA A 138 -6.26 3.84 16.61
C ALA A 138 -5.52 2.50 16.46
N THR A 139 -4.20 2.53 16.61
CA THR A 139 -3.37 1.36 16.37
C THR A 139 -2.17 1.24 17.31
N ALA A 140 -1.53 0.08 17.27
CA ALA A 140 -0.20 -0.20 17.79
C ALA A 140 0.49 -1.22 16.88
N PHE A 141 1.80 -1.07 16.70
CA PHE A 141 2.59 -1.89 15.77
C PHE A 141 3.22 -3.13 16.43
N ARG A 142 3.24 -4.26 15.71
CA ARG A 142 3.81 -5.54 16.12
C ARG A 142 5.34 -5.56 15.92
N ASN A 143 6.06 -4.79 16.73
CA ASN A 143 7.52 -4.61 16.57
C ASN A 143 8.40 -5.75 17.08
N ARG A 144 7.83 -6.81 17.68
CA ARG A 144 8.58 -7.96 18.21
C ARG A 144 8.38 -9.24 17.39
N LEU A 145 7.76 -9.14 16.22
CA LEU A 145 7.72 -10.26 15.27
C LEU A 145 9.13 -10.62 14.80
N ALA A 146 9.32 -11.88 14.38
CA ALA A 146 10.57 -12.30 13.79
C ALA A 146 10.88 -11.48 12.51
N PRO A 147 12.14 -11.15 12.21
CA PRO A 147 12.52 -10.32 11.05
C PRO A 147 11.88 -10.74 9.72
N GLY A 148 11.73 -12.05 9.50
CA GLY A 148 11.10 -12.62 8.31
C GLY A 148 9.60 -12.34 8.14
N GLN A 149 8.92 -11.85 9.20
CA GLN A 149 7.50 -11.50 9.16
C GLN A 149 7.25 -10.07 8.66
N PHE A 150 8.30 -9.25 8.53
CA PHE A 150 8.18 -7.95 7.90
C PHE A 150 8.36 -8.09 6.38
N PRO A 151 7.57 -7.38 5.55
CA PRO A 151 7.63 -7.51 4.09
C PRO A 151 8.99 -7.15 3.47
N TYR A 152 9.79 -6.37 4.18
CA TYR A 152 11.20 -6.10 3.92
C TYR A 152 11.85 -5.55 5.20
N PRO A 153 13.19 -5.44 5.26
CA PRO A 153 13.91 -4.87 6.41
C PRO A 153 13.53 -3.40 6.67
N PHE A 154 12.46 -3.10 7.41
CA PHE A 154 12.05 -1.71 7.69
C PHE A 154 13.15 -0.89 8.37
N TRP A 155 14.05 -1.57 9.08
CA TRP A 155 15.23 -1.03 9.75
C TRP A 155 16.40 -0.65 8.83
N HIS A 156 16.27 -0.79 7.50
CA HIS A 156 17.22 -0.15 6.58
C HIS A 156 17.22 1.39 6.69
N ASP A 157 16.14 1.96 7.22
CA ASP A 157 15.95 3.38 7.50
C ASP A 157 15.51 3.51 8.97
N ALA A 158 16.35 4.13 9.80
CA ALA A 158 16.10 4.26 11.23
C ALA A 158 14.87 5.13 11.56
N GLU A 159 14.60 6.16 10.75
CA GLU A 159 13.41 7.00 10.91
C GLU A 159 12.16 6.19 10.57
N LYS A 160 12.18 5.44 9.45
CA LYS A 160 11.10 4.54 9.03
C LYS A 160 10.80 3.52 10.12
N TRP A 161 11.83 2.86 10.67
CA TRP A 161 11.65 1.91 11.77
C TRP A 161 11.07 2.58 13.02
N SER A 162 11.60 3.73 13.42
CA SER A 162 11.07 4.49 14.57
C SER A 162 9.60 4.88 14.38
N MET A 163 9.21 5.32 13.18
CA MET A 163 7.82 5.69 12.89
C MET A 163 6.87 4.49 12.91
N TYR A 164 7.27 3.33 12.38
CA TYR A 164 6.45 2.12 12.52
C TYR A 164 6.23 1.76 13.98
N GLN A 165 7.29 1.75 14.78
CA GLN A 165 7.20 1.40 16.20
C GLN A 165 6.38 2.39 17.03
N GLY A 166 6.37 3.67 16.64
CA GLY A 166 5.61 4.73 17.30
C GLY A 166 4.23 4.97 16.72
N ALA A 167 3.80 4.19 15.71
CA ALA A 167 2.55 4.43 15.03
C ALA A 167 1.37 4.32 16.01
N ASN A 168 0.53 5.34 16.06
CA ASN A 168 -0.66 5.39 16.91
C ASN A 168 -1.96 5.45 16.12
N GLU A 169 -1.91 5.77 14.82
CA GLU A 169 -3.07 5.67 13.94
C GLU A 169 -2.73 5.15 12.53
N VAL A 170 -3.65 4.36 11.97
CA VAL A 170 -3.75 4.10 10.52
C VAL A 170 -4.80 5.04 9.93
N LEU A 171 -4.48 5.63 8.79
CA LEU A 171 -5.28 6.63 8.07
C LEU A 171 -5.68 6.04 6.72
N LEU A 172 -6.97 5.88 6.46
CA LEU A 172 -7.51 5.49 5.15
C LEU A 172 -8.18 6.70 4.50
N TRP A 173 -7.70 7.09 3.34
CA TRP A 173 -8.21 8.22 2.58
C TRP A 173 -9.27 7.74 1.58
N TRP A 174 -10.52 7.98 1.97
CA TRP A 174 -11.72 7.51 1.30
C TRP A 174 -12.29 8.58 0.37
N GLU A 175 -12.50 8.20 -0.89
CA GLU A 175 -12.98 9.09 -1.94
C GLU A 175 -14.51 9.03 -2.06
N PRO A 176 -15.22 10.15 -1.80
CA PRO A 176 -16.67 10.13 -1.68
C PRO A 176 -17.42 9.85 -2.98
N MET A 177 -16.79 10.05 -4.14
CA MET A 177 -17.43 9.79 -5.43
C MET A 177 -17.43 8.31 -5.79
N ARG A 178 -16.40 7.57 -5.39
CA ARG A 178 -16.23 6.15 -5.72
C ARG A 178 -16.59 5.22 -4.56
N GLY A 179 -16.65 5.76 -3.34
CA GLY A 179 -16.83 4.98 -2.14
C GLY A 179 -15.64 4.08 -1.82
N ARG A 180 -14.43 4.45 -2.26
CA ARG A 180 -13.22 3.62 -2.15
C ARG A 180 -12.05 4.34 -1.50
N VAL A 181 -11.19 3.58 -0.83
CA VAL A 181 -9.91 4.03 -0.29
C VAL A 181 -8.85 3.98 -1.36
N LYS A 182 -8.23 5.13 -1.68
CA LYS A 182 -7.13 5.21 -2.66
C LYS A 182 -5.75 5.44 -2.06
N VAL A 183 -5.70 5.91 -0.80
CA VAL A 183 -4.46 6.04 -0.04
C VAL A 183 -4.66 5.47 1.36
N ALA A 184 -3.69 4.72 1.84
CA ALA A 184 -3.54 4.30 3.21
C ALA A 184 -2.21 4.83 3.75
N GLN A 185 -2.21 5.37 4.96
CA GLN A 185 -1.00 5.80 5.65
C GLN A 185 -1.01 5.32 7.10
N PHE A 186 0.15 5.31 7.73
CA PHE A 186 0.26 5.26 9.19
C PHE A 186 0.96 6.51 9.70
N THR A 187 0.70 6.88 10.95
CA THR A 187 1.24 8.10 11.55
C THR A 187 1.56 7.91 13.02
N VAL A 188 2.52 8.71 13.50
CA VAL A 188 2.80 8.93 14.94
C VAL A 188 2.14 10.20 15.44
N HIS A 189 1.55 10.98 14.52
CA HIS A 189 0.88 12.26 14.77
C HIS A 189 -0.64 12.06 14.91
N GLY A 190 -1.05 10.87 15.32
CA GLY A 190 -2.44 10.55 15.62
C GLY A 190 -2.96 11.42 16.76
N THR A 191 -4.26 11.70 16.72
CA THR A 191 -4.96 12.45 17.77
C THR A 191 -5.35 11.56 18.94
N GLN A 192 -5.38 10.24 18.73
CA GLN A 192 -5.62 9.24 19.76
C GLN A 192 -4.30 8.76 20.39
N PRO A 193 -4.30 8.40 21.69
CA PRO A 193 -3.19 7.66 22.27
C PRO A 193 -3.04 6.30 21.57
N PRO A 194 -1.82 5.72 21.53
CA PRO A 194 -1.64 4.34 21.08
C PRO A 194 -2.53 3.39 21.89
N ILE A 195 -3.15 2.40 21.23
CA ILE A 195 -4.07 1.45 21.88
C ILE A 195 -3.36 0.53 22.90
N THR A 196 -2.03 0.44 22.81
CA THR A 196 -1.17 -0.21 23.81
C THR A 196 0.24 0.38 23.73
N LEU A 197 0.98 0.33 24.84
CA LEU A 197 2.36 0.78 24.88
C LEU A 197 3.26 -0.18 24.10
N VAL A 198 3.86 0.31 23.03
CA VAL A 198 4.87 -0.43 22.25
C VAL A 198 6.26 0.04 22.66
N GLY A 199 6.95 -0.76 23.48
CA GLY A 199 8.34 -0.48 23.83
C GLY A 199 9.23 -0.58 22.60
N LYS A 200 9.99 0.49 22.30
CA LYS A 200 10.94 0.50 21.17
C LYS A 200 11.95 -0.64 21.30
N VAL A 201 12.20 -1.31 20.20
CA VAL A 201 13.26 -2.31 20.05
C VAL A 201 14.32 -1.78 19.07
N PRO A 202 15.60 -2.12 19.29
CA PRO A 202 16.64 -1.82 18.32
C PRO A 202 16.34 -2.51 16.98
N ALA A 203 17.03 -2.08 15.92
CA ALA A 203 17.01 -2.80 14.65
C ALA A 203 17.39 -4.27 14.90
N PRO A 204 16.60 -5.26 14.43
CA PRO A 204 16.85 -6.68 14.73
C PRO A 204 18.22 -7.19 14.24
N MET A 205 18.73 -6.60 13.16
CA MET A 205 20.05 -6.86 12.58
C MET A 205 20.50 -5.63 11.78
N GLY A 206 21.81 -5.47 11.55
CA GLY A 206 22.28 -4.50 10.57
C GLY A 206 21.71 -4.83 9.18
N PHE A 207 21.28 -3.81 8.42
CA PHE A 207 20.83 -4.03 7.05
C PHE A 207 22.05 -4.30 6.16
N SER A 208 22.13 -5.50 5.58
CA SER A 208 23.26 -5.95 4.76
C SER A 208 23.24 -5.43 3.32
N GLY A 209 22.30 -4.56 2.96
CA GLY A 209 22.02 -4.17 1.57
C GLY A 209 21.15 -5.18 0.81
N GLN A 210 20.84 -6.34 1.41
CA GLN A 210 20.05 -7.39 0.78
C GLN A 210 18.57 -7.29 1.17
N TRP A 211 17.69 -7.17 0.17
CA TRP A 211 16.23 -7.11 0.37
C TRP A 211 15.60 -8.47 0.63
N MET A 212 16.24 -9.53 0.12
CA MET A 212 15.93 -10.92 0.41
C MET A 212 17.20 -11.58 0.98
N TRP A 213 17.03 -12.46 1.96
CA TRP A 213 18.17 -13.14 2.59
C TRP A 213 17.83 -14.58 2.93
N THR A 214 18.83 -15.36 3.31
CA THR A 214 18.64 -16.72 3.81
C THR A 214 18.82 -16.71 5.32
N ASP A 215 17.86 -17.26 6.06
CA ASP A 215 17.98 -17.40 7.52
C ASP A 215 18.98 -18.51 7.90
N ALA A 216 19.27 -18.63 9.21
CA ALA A 216 20.19 -19.63 9.72
C ALA A 216 19.72 -21.08 9.50
N GLN A 217 18.45 -21.28 9.10
CA GLN A 217 17.87 -22.59 8.78
C GLN A 217 17.84 -22.84 7.27
N GLY A 218 18.48 -22.00 6.46
CA GLY A 218 18.53 -22.16 5.01
C GLY A 218 17.26 -21.72 4.27
N ARG A 219 16.31 -21.05 4.95
CA ARG A 219 15.05 -20.61 4.33
C ARG A 219 15.17 -19.19 3.80
N THR A 220 14.57 -18.96 2.63
CA THR A 220 14.48 -17.63 2.03
C THR A 220 13.57 -16.72 2.84
N GLN A 221 13.98 -15.47 2.97
CA GLN A 221 13.32 -14.39 3.69
C GLN A 221 13.22 -13.14 2.78
N PRO A 222 12.25 -12.24 3.01
CA PRO A 222 11.24 -12.29 4.07
C PRO A 222 10.11 -13.27 3.77
N LYS A 223 9.87 -14.20 4.71
CA LYS A 223 8.79 -15.19 4.65
C LYS A 223 7.44 -14.53 4.36
N ALA A 224 7.18 -13.36 4.92
CA ALA A 224 5.92 -12.64 4.74
C ALA A 224 5.55 -12.43 3.27
N THR A 225 6.54 -12.23 2.40
CA THR A 225 6.33 -11.96 0.96
C THR A 225 6.29 -13.21 0.10
N LEU A 226 6.53 -14.39 0.70
CA LEU A 226 6.32 -15.66 0.04
C LEU A 226 4.81 -15.95 0.03
N PHE A 227 4.34 -16.64 -1.00
CA PHE A 227 2.94 -17.05 -1.08
C PHE A 227 2.55 -18.04 0.03
N ASP A 228 3.56 -18.71 0.62
CA ASP A 228 3.43 -19.57 1.80
C ASP A 228 2.94 -18.77 3.02
N GLY A 229 1.62 -18.80 3.21
CA GLY A 229 0.90 -18.16 4.29
C GLY A 229 0.08 -16.92 3.90
N LEU A 230 0.15 -16.46 2.65
CA LEU A 230 -0.90 -15.63 2.08
C LEU A 230 -2.05 -16.51 1.58
N TYR A 231 -1.71 -17.54 0.80
CA TYR A 231 -2.64 -18.54 0.32
C TYR A 231 -2.73 -19.73 1.28
N ARG A 232 -3.78 -20.54 1.13
CA ARG A 232 -3.93 -21.77 1.90
C ARG A 232 -2.82 -22.76 1.54
N THR A 233 -2.36 -23.53 2.52
CA THR A 233 -1.26 -24.48 2.34
C THR A 233 -1.59 -25.64 1.39
N ASP A 234 -2.88 -25.91 1.14
CA ASP A 234 -3.37 -26.93 0.21
C ASP A 234 -3.63 -26.39 -1.21
N ASN A 235 -3.29 -25.12 -1.48
CA ASN A 235 -3.39 -24.56 -2.82
C ASN A 235 -2.36 -25.22 -3.75
N PRO A 236 -2.80 -25.97 -4.79
CA PRO A 236 -1.90 -26.79 -5.59
C PRO A 236 -0.97 -25.98 -6.50
N TYR A 237 -1.21 -24.67 -6.63
CA TYR A 237 -0.44 -23.77 -7.48
C TYR A 237 0.77 -23.14 -6.77
N LEU A 238 0.91 -23.30 -5.45
CA LEU A 238 1.97 -22.64 -4.67
C LEU A 238 3.39 -22.94 -5.18
N GLY A 239 3.69 -24.20 -5.47
CA GLY A 239 5.01 -24.58 -6.01
C GLY A 239 5.27 -24.00 -7.40
N GLN A 240 4.23 -23.93 -8.24
CA GLN A 240 4.33 -23.32 -9.57
C GLN A 240 4.49 -21.80 -9.48
N LEU A 241 3.85 -21.15 -8.52
CA LEU A 241 4.01 -19.71 -8.27
C LEU A 241 5.44 -19.36 -7.87
N GLU A 242 6.01 -20.12 -6.93
CA GLU A 242 7.38 -19.89 -6.52
C GLU A 242 8.36 -20.11 -7.69
N GLY A 243 8.18 -21.19 -8.45
CA GLY A 243 9.02 -21.49 -9.61
C GLY A 243 8.93 -20.45 -10.73
N SER A 244 7.72 -19.97 -11.04
CA SER A 244 7.50 -18.95 -12.07
C SER A 244 8.02 -17.58 -11.62
N TYR A 245 7.81 -17.19 -10.35
CA TYR A 245 8.41 -15.96 -9.82
C TYR A 245 9.94 -16.02 -9.85
N LYS A 246 10.56 -17.14 -9.49
CA LYS A 246 12.04 -17.28 -9.53
C LYS A 246 12.60 -17.02 -10.94
N ARG A 247 11.90 -17.47 -11.98
CA ARG A 247 12.26 -17.14 -13.38
C ARG A 247 12.04 -15.67 -13.69
N LEU A 248 10.87 -15.12 -13.36
CA LEU A 248 10.59 -13.69 -13.55
C LEU A 248 11.62 -12.81 -12.83
N ALA A 249 12.00 -13.13 -11.60
CA ALA A 249 13.01 -12.39 -10.83
C ALA A 249 14.39 -12.37 -11.51
N LEU A 250 14.76 -13.44 -12.23
CA LEU A 250 15.97 -13.41 -13.06
C LEU A 250 15.83 -12.43 -14.23
N ARG A 251 14.65 -12.35 -14.86
CA ARG A 251 14.39 -11.39 -15.95
C ARG A 251 14.32 -9.96 -15.47
N LEU A 252 13.71 -9.71 -14.31
CA LEU A 252 13.69 -8.39 -13.66
C LEU A 252 15.12 -7.90 -13.39
N ARG A 253 16.01 -8.77 -12.91
CA ARG A 253 17.43 -8.43 -12.74
C ARG A 253 18.15 -8.17 -14.07
N GLN A 254 17.90 -8.99 -15.09
CA GLN A 254 18.49 -8.80 -16.42
C GLN A 254 18.05 -7.49 -17.07
N GLY A 255 16.79 -7.10 -16.89
CA GLY A 255 16.25 -5.82 -17.33
C GLY A 255 16.42 -4.67 -16.33
N GLU A 256 17.33 -4.84 -15.35
CA GLU A 256 17.70 -3.85 -14.33
C GLU A 256 16.53 -3.24 -13.53
N CYS A 257 15.38 -3.91 -13.46
CA CYS A 257 14.18 -3.39 -12.80
C CYS A 257 14.37 -3.25 -11.28
N ASP A 258 15.14 -4.15 -10.68
CA ASP A 258 15.37 -4.20 -9.22
C ASP A 258 16.38 -3.14 -8.72
N SER A 259 16.99 -2.35 -9.61
CA SER A 259 17.82 -1.21 -9.18
C SER A 259 16.94 -0.09 -8.63
N CYS A 260 15.78 0.15 -9.22
CA CYS A 260 14.88 1.26 -8.88
C CYS A 260 13.62 0.80 -8.13
N HIS A 261 13.14 -0.43 -8.38
CA HIS A 261 11.92 -0.98 -7.79
C HIS A 261 12.15 -1.69 -6.44
N VAL A 262 12.86 -1.01 -5.54
CA VAL A 262 13.25 -1.50 -4.20
C VAL A 262 12.90 -0.52 -3.06
N PRO A 263 12.80 -0.99 -1.80
CA PRO A 263 12.31 -0.16 -0.69
C PRO A 263 13.14 1.08 -0.33
N SER A 264 14.42 1.15 -0.75
CA SER A 264 15.26 2.34 -0.57
C SER A 264 14.88 3.49 -1.52
N ASN A 265 14.14 3.20 -2.61
CA ASN A 265 13.70 4.18 -3.60
C ASN A 265 14.84 5.09 -4.10
N PRO A 266 15.91 4.54 -4.71
CA PRO A 266 17.09 5.32 -5.08
C PRO A 266 16.76 6.46 -6.05
N ASP A 267 15.80 6.25 -6.94
CA ASP A 267 15.30 7.25 -7.90
C ASP A 267 14.32 8.27 -7.30
N LYS A 268 14.02 8.14 -6.01
CA LYS A 268 13.11 9.04 -5.28
C LYS A 268 11.74 9.17 -5.96
N SER A 269 11.25 8.09 -6.57
CA SER A 269 9.92 8.05 -7.17
C SER A 269 8.86 8.46 -6.15
N LYS A 270 7.97 9.37 -6.55
CA LYS A 270 6.81 9.75 -5.72
C LYS A 270 5.82 8.60 -5.56
N ARG A 271 5.80 7.67 -6.52
CA ARG A 271 4.86 6.54 -6.60
C ARG A 271 5.66 5.26 -6.87
N LEU A 272 6.34 4.79 -5.82
CA LEU A 272 7.22 3.64 -5.90
C LEU A 272 6.43 2.36 -6.19
N VAL A 273 6.94 1.51 -7.07
CA VAL A 273 6.47 0.14 -7.25
C VAL A 273 7.57 -0.79 -6.75
N LEU A 274 7.21 -1.83 -6.00
CA LEU A 274 8.16 -2.83 -5.48
C LEU A 274 8.06 -4.10 -6.32
N LEU A 275 9.20 -4.61 -6.78
CA LEU A 275 9.27 -5.84 -7.59
C LEU A 275 10.18 -6.91 -6.97
N GLN A 276 10.95 -6.53 -5.95
CA GLN A 276 12.03 -7.35 -5.39
C GLN A 276 11.58 -8.59 -4.59
N THR A 277 10.27 -8.81 -4.39
CA THR A 277 9.76 -10.00 -3.70
C THR A 277 8.52 -10.57 -4.40
N PRO A 278 8.19 -11.86 -4.22
CA PRO A 278 7.11 -12.52 -4.96
C PRO A 278 5.75 -11.82 -4.83
N ALA A 279 5.29 -11.56 -3.61
CA ALA A 279 3.98 -10.95 -3.38
C ALA A 279 3.88 -9.51 -3.92
N HIS A 280 4.94 -8.71 -3.82
CA HIS A 280 4.96 -7.37 -4.41
C HIS A 280 4.89 -7.43 -5.93
N ALA A 281 5.71 -8.27 -6.57
CA ALA A 281 5.64 -8.47 -8.02
C ALA A 281 4.27 -8.99 -8.48
N ALA A 282 3.64 -9.90 -7.72
CA ALA A 282 2.29 -10.38 -7.99
C ALA A 282 1.23 -9.27 -7.99
N GLY A 283 1.34 -8.31 -7.08
CA GLY A 283 0.43 -7.15 -7.04
C GLY A 283 0.59 -6.19 -8.22
N GLU A 284 1.69 -6.30 -8.96
CA GLU A 284 2.10 -5.32 -9.98
C GLU A 284 2.22 -5.95 -11.37
N ILE A 285 2.04 -7.27 -11.50
CA ILE A 285 2.42 -8.02 -12.70
C ILE A 285 1.73 -7.52 -13.97
N GLU A 286 0.44 -7.20 -13.92
CA GLU A 286 -0.28 -6.66 -15.10
C GLU A 286 0.29 -5.30 -15.54
N ARG A 287 0.61 -4.43 -14.57
CA ARG A 287 1.19 -3.11 -14.84
C ARG A 287 2.61 -3.22 -15.36
N LEU A 288 3.42 -4.13 -14.79
CA LEU A 288 4.75 -4.46 -15.28
C LEU A 288 4.69 -4.90 -16.74
N LEU A 289 3.86 -5.90 -17.06
CA LEU A 289 3.71 -6.42 -18.42
C LEU A 289 3.26 -5.32 -19.39
N LYS A 290 2.29 -4.49 -18.97
CA LYS A 290 1.85 -3.35 -19.79
C LYS A 290 2.99 -2.35 -20.06
N ALA A 291 3.74 -1.95 -19.03
CA ALA A 291 4.84 -1.00 -19.16
C ALA A 291 5.95 -1.53 -20.09
N VAL A 292 6.28 -2.83 -19.98
CA VAL A 292 7.27 -3.47 -20.84
C VAL A 292 6.79 -3.59 -22.28
N ARG A 293 5.51 -3.96 -22.52
CA ARG A 293 4.96 -4.00 -23.89
C ARG A 293 5.01 -2.63 -24.57
N GLU A 294 4.70 -1.58 -23.81
CA GLU A 294 4.64 -0.19 -24.27
C GLU A 294 6.00 0.53 -24.28
N ASP A 295 7.11 -0.15 -23.98
CA ASP A 295 8.47 0.42 -23.99
C ASP A 295 8.67 1.62 -23.03
N ARG A 296 7.88 1.68 -21.95
CA ARG A 296 7.91 2.80 -20.98
C ARG A 296 8.92 2.64 -19.85
N MET A 297 9.61 1.51 -19.81
CA MET A 297 10.59 1.13 -18.77
C MET A 297 11.67 0.21 -19.36
N PRO A 298 12.90 0.22 -18.78
CA PRO A 298 13.36 1.11 -17.71
C PRO A 298 13.55 2.57 -18.16
N ARG A 299 13.95 3.44 -17.24
CA ARG A 299 14.30 4.84 -17.51
C ARG A 299 15.76 5.09 -17.17
N ASP A 300 16.40 6.00 -17.89
CA ASP A 300 17.77 6.45 -17.59
C ASP A 300 17.81 7.44 -16.41
N GLU A 301 19.01 7.92 -16.04
CA GLU A 301 19.19 8.87 -14.93
C GLU A 301 18.48 10.22 -15.14
N THR A 302 18.10 10.55 -16.37
CA THR A 302 17.35 11.77 -16.71
C THR A 302 15.84 11.54 -16.74
N GLY A 303 15.41 10.30 -16.54
CA GLY A 303 14.01 9.89 -16.55
C GLY A 303 13.46 9.64 -17.96
N ILE A 304 14.32 9.60 -18.98
CA ILE A 304 13.95 9.26 -20.36
C ILE A 304 13.78 7.75 -20.44
N GLU A 305 12.74 7.31 -21.16
CA GLU A 305 12.46 5.90 -21.40
C GLU A 305 13.62 5.29 -22.20
N ASN A 306 14.23 4.25 -21.64
CA ASN A 306 15.31 3.50 -22.25
C ASN A 306 14.85 2.04 -22.41
N PRO A 307 14.13 1.72 -23.50
CA PRO A 307 13.47 0.43 -23.65
C PRO A 307 14.45 -0.73 -23.60
N LEU A 308 13.99 -1.85 -23.06
CA LEU A 308 14.73 -3.11 -23.05
C LEU A 308 15.09 -3.55 -24.47
N ASP A 309 16.26 -4.17 -24.63
CA ASP A 309 16.59 -4.85 -25.88
C ASP A 309 15.56 -5.96 -26.19
N ALA A 310 15.40 -6.28 -27.48
CA ALA A 310 14.35 -7.19 -27.93
C ALA A 310 14.41 -8.59 -27.30
N VAL A 311 15.61 -9.08 -26.95
CA VAL A 311 15.80 -10.40 -26.35
C VAL A 311 15.34 -10.37 -24.89
N THR A 312 15.79 -9.37 -24.12
CA THR A 312 15.40 -9.18 -22.72
C THR A 312 13.91 -8.89 -22.60
N LYS A 313 13.37 -8.00 -23.44
CA LYS A 313 11.93 -7.68 -23.49
C LYS A 313 11.09 -8.94 -23.69
N ARG A 314 11.41 -9.74 -24.71
CA ARG A 314 10.67 -10.98 -25.02
C ARG A 314 10.72 -11.97 -23.85
N ALA A 315 11.91 -12.19 -23.28
CA ALA A 315 12.08 -13.12 -22.17
C ALA A 315 11.33 -12.67 -20.90
N LEU A 316 11.33 -11.36 -20.60
CA LEU A 316 10.59 -10.80 -19.47
C LEU A 316 9.08 -10.97 -19.67
N LEU A 317 8.57 -10.66 -20.87
CA LEU A 317 7.14 -10.84 -21.17
C LEU A 317 6.72 -12.30 -21.06
N GLU A 318 7.51 -13.23 -21.59
CA GLU A 318 7.21 -14.68 -21.52
C GLU A 318 7.15 -15.18 -20.07
N ASP A 319 8.20 -14.93 -19.27
CA ASP A 319 8.24 -15.38 -17.87
C ASP A 319 7.21 -14.63 -17.00
N GLY A 320 6.93 -13.36 -17.31
CA GLY A 320 5.94 -12.56 -16.60
C GLY A 320 4.49 -12.99 -16.90
N GLU A 321 4.18 -13.33 -18.15
CA GLU A 321 2.86 -13.89 -18.53
C GLU A 321 2.66 -15.27 -17.91
N ALA A 322 3.70 -16.11 -17.89
CA ALA A 322 3.65 -17.40 -17.21
C ALA A 322 3.37 -17.23 -15.71
N PHE A 323 4.04 -16.27 -15.04
CA PHE A 323 3.78 -15.96 -13.63
C PHE A 323 2.36 -15.43 -13.40
N ALA A 324 1.89 -14.49 -14.22
CA ALA A 324 0.52 -13.97 -14.14
C ALA A 324 -0.53 -15.08 -14.29
N SER A 325 -0.34 -15.99 -15.26
CA SER A 325 -1.26 -17.11 -15.51
C SER A 325 -1.39 -18.03 -14.30
N VAL A 326 -0.26 -18.38 -13.67
CA VAL A 326 -0.26 -19.22 -12.45
C VAL A 326 -0.86 -18.47 -11.26
N LEU A 327 -0.61 -17.15 -11.14
CA LEU A 327 -1.21 -16.30 -10.10
C LEU A 327 -2.73 -16.27 -10.19
N ASP A 328 -3.27 -16.12 -11.40
CA ASP A 328 -4.70 -16.15 -11.62
C ASP A 328 -5.31 -17.52 -11.30
N ALA A 329 -4.61 -18.61 -11.65
CA ALA A 329 -5.05 -19.96 -11.29
C ALA A 329 -5.10 -20.16 -9.78
N ALA A 330 -4.06 -19.73 -9.05
CA ALA A 330 -4.02 -19.78 -7.60
C ALA A 330 -5.16 -18.96 -6.96
N ARG A 331 -5.39 -17.73 -7.44
CA ARG A 331 -6.47 -16.86 -6.95
C ARG A 331 -7.86 -17.44 -7.22
N ARG A 332 -8.10 -18.00 -8.41
CA ARG A 332 -9.37 -18.66 -8.74
C ARG A 332 -9.64 -19.85 -7.84
N TRP A 333 -8.62 -20.66 -7.57
CA TRP A 333 -8.74 -21.79 -6.65
C TRP A 333 -9.09 -21.35 -5.22
N GLU A 334 -8.46 -20.29 -4.70
CA GLU A 334 -8.79 -19.72 -3.39
C GLU A 334 -10.23 -19.18 -3.31
N ALA A 335 -10.71 -18.57 -4.39
CA ALA A 335 -12.08 -18.08 -4.46
C ALA A 335 -13.08 -19.25 -4.43
N GLN A 336 -12.82 -20.32 -5.21
CA GLN A 336 -13.66 -21.51 -5.24
C GLN A 336 -13.68 -22.26 -3.91
N ALA A 337 -12.52 -22.44 -3.28
CA ALA A 337 -12.40 -23.09 -1.98
C ALA A 337 -13.20 -22.36 -0.89
N ARG A 338 -13.21 -21.02 -0.91
CA ARG A 338 -14.02 -20.21 0.01
C ARG A 338 -15.52 -20.39 -0.22
N LEU A 339 -15.97 -20.38 -1.48
CA LEU A 339 -17.39 -20.60 -1.81
C LEU A 339 -17.86 -21.99 -1.39
N ALA A 340 -17.04 -23.02 -1.63
CA ALA A 340 -17.34 -24.39 -1.22
C ALA A 340 -17.41 -24.54 0.31
N GLY A 341 -16.49 -23.90 1.06
CA GLY A 341 -16.52 -23.90 2.52
C GLY A 341 -17.74 -23.17 3.10
N ALA A 342 -18.17 -22.07 2.46
CA ALA A 342 -19.39 -21.35 2.86
C ALA A 342 -20.67 -22.16 2.60
N ALA A 343 -20.74 -22.92 1.50
CA ALA A 343 -21.87 -23.78 1.17
C ALA A 343 -21.98 -25.03 2.08
N GLY A 344 -20.88 -25.47 2.70
CA GLY A 344 -20.82 -26.65 3.57
C GLY A 344 -21.18 -26.41 5.04
N THR A 345 -21.54 -25.19 5.44
CA THR A 345 -21.93 -24.88 6.83
C THR A 345 -23.45 -24.67 6.90
N PRO A 346 -24.25 -25.66 7.33
CA PRO A 346 -25.65 -25.42 7.62
C PRO A 346 -25.71 -24.42 8.78
N ALA A 347 -26.49 -23.35 8.63
CA ALA A 347 -26.81 -22.46 9.72
C ALA A 347 -27.51 -23.27 10.81
N LEU A 348 -26.79 -23.60 11.89
CA LEU A 348 -27.40 -24.06 13.13
C LEU A 348 -28.21 -22.87 13.67
N ARG A 349 -29.53 -22.94 13.47
CA ARG A 349 -30.52 -22.09 14.13
C ARG A 349 -30.75 -22.57 15.56
#